data_AF-A0A960QH70-F1
#
_entry.id   AF-A0A960QH70-F1
#
_cell.length_a   1.000
_cell.length_b   1.000
_cell.length_c   1.000
_cell.angle_alpha   90.00
_cell.angle_beta   90.00
_cell.angle_gamma   90.00
#
_symmetry.space_group_name_H-M   'P 1'
#
loop_
_entity.id
_entity.type
_entity.pdbx_description
1 polymer ?
#
loop_
_entity_poly.entity_id
_entity_poly.type
_entity_poly.pdbx_seq_one_letter_code
_entity_poly.pdbx_strand_id
1 'polypeptide(L)'
;MKMTINLDEALLDRVVEITGAATKTEAIMIALREVDRRSRLITVLREGLGASPDELRDMFDTASDPGALRVAEAPRPYRTEQP
;
A
#
# COMPACT_ATOMS: atom_id res chain seq x y z
N MET A 1 24.86 -9.09 1.36
CA MET A 1 25.72 -9.10 2.56
C MET A 1 25.26 -10.19 3.51
N LYS A 2 26.18 -10.85 4.23
CA LYS A 2 25.85 -11.80 5.31
C LYS A 2 25.96 -11.06 6.65
N MET A 3 24.93 -11.16 7.47
CA MET A 3 24.89 -10.60 8.83
C MET A 3 24.33 -11.64 9.79
N THR A 4 24.67 -11.53 11.07
CA THR A 4 24.09 -12.35 12.14
C THR A 4 23.39 -11.41 13.10
N ILE A 5 22.11 -11.65 13.35
CA ILE A 5 21.29 -10.85 14.26
C ILE A 5 20.49 -11.79 15.16
N ASN A 6 20.23 -11.37 16.40
CA ASN A 6 19.30 -12.09 17.28
C ASN A 6 17.89 -11.58 17.01
N LEU A 7 16.94 -12.50 16.80
CA LEU A 7 15.54 -12.20 16.54
C LEU A 7 14.66 -13.05 17.45
N ASP A 8 13.50 -12.51 17.78
CA ASP A 8 12.40 -13.30 18.34
C ASP A 8 11.91 -14.28 17.27
N GLU A 9 12.10 -15.57 17.53
CA GLU A 9 11.75 -16.65 16.61
C GLU A 9 10.24 -16.76 16.41
N ALA A 10 9.44 -16.57 17.47
CA ALA A 10 7.99 -16.62 17.37
C ALA A 10 7.44 -15.46 16.52
N LEU A 11 8.07 -14.29 16.59
CA LEU A 11 7.73 -13.18 15.69
C LEU A 11 8.10 -13.52 14.24
N LEU A 12 9.30 -14.05 14.01
CA LEU A 12 9.77 -14.39 12.67
C LEU A 12 8.89 -15.44 12.00
N ASP A 13 8.45 -16.46 12.74
CA ASP A 13 7.56 -17.50 12.22
C ASP A 13 6.20 -16.93 11.79
N ARG A 14 5.62 -16.02 12.58
CA ARG A 14 4.38 -15.31 12.18
C ARG A 14 4.59 -14.46 10.93
N VAL A 15 5.74 -13.80 10.80
CA VAL A 15 6.05 -13.00 9.60
C VAL A 15 6.18 -13.90 8.37
N VAL A 16 6.81 -15.06 8.49
CA VAL A 16 6.87 -16.05 7.41
C VAL A 16 5.46 -16.47 6.98
N GLU A 17 4.60 -16.82 7.94
CA GLU A 17 3.21 -17.24 7.67
C GLU A 17 2.41 -16.13 6.97
N ILE A 18 2.46 -14.89 7.48
CA ILE A 18 1.72 -13.75 6.91
C ILE A 18 2.20 -13.39 5.50
N THR A 19 3.51 -13.51 5.24
CA THR A 19 4.10 -13.10 3.96
C THR A 19 4.12 -14.22 2.93
N GLY A 20 3.92 -15.48 3.33
CA GLY A 20 4.05 -16.64 2.45
C GLY A 20 5.48 -16.88 1.96
N ALA A 21 6.48 -16.32 2.64
CA ALA A 21 7.88 -16.42 2.23
C ALA A 21 8.40 -17.86 2.32
N ALA A 22 9.22 -18.27 1.36
CA ALA A 22 9.81 -19.60 1.34
C ALA A 22 10.96 -19.75 2.37
N THR A 23 11.55 -18.64 2.81
CA THR A 23 12.66 -18.64 3.77
C THR A 23 12.54 -17.52 4.81
N LYS A 24 13.18 -17.73 5.97
CA LYS A 24 13.31 -16.72 7.04
C LYS A 24 13.98 -15.42 6.52
N THR A 25 14.99 -15.54 5.68
CA THR A 25 15.67 -14.38 5.06
C THR A 25 14.72 -13.59 4.15
N GLU A 26 13.93 -14.28 3.34
CA GLU A 26 12.95 -13.66 2.47
C GLU A 26 11.86 -12.93 3.27
N ALA A 27 11.34 -13.56 4.32
CA ALA A 27 10.37 -12.94 5.23
C ALA A 27 10.91 -11.63 5.84
N ILE A 28 12.18 -11.64 6.30
CA ILE A 28 12.85 -10.44 6.81
C ILE A 28 12.97 -9.36 5.73
N MET A 29 13.36 -9.73 4.50
CA MET A 29 13.46 -8.76 3.40
C MET A 29 12.10 -8.14 3.06
N ILE A 30 11.03 -8.94 3.02
CA ILE A 30 9.68 -8.46 2.77
C ILE A 30 9.25 -7.48 3.88
N ALA A 31 9.45 -7.86 5.14
CA ALA A 31 9.09 -7.01 6.29
C ALA A 31 9.82 -5.66 6.26
N LEU A 32 11.14 -5.66 6.02
CA LEU A 32 11.93 -4.44 5.95
C LEU A 32 11.49 -3.53 4.79
N ARG A 33 11.24 -4.11 3.61
CA ARG A 33 10.73 -3.37 2.45
C ARG A 33 9.36 -2.77 2.73
N GLU A 34 8.49 -3.48 3.42
CA GLU A 34 7.14 -3.01 3.74
C GLU A 34 7.17 -1.85 4.75
N VAL A 35 8.02 -1.92 5.77
CA VAL A 35 8.22 -0.82 6.72
C VAL A 35 8.73 0.44 6.00
N ASP A 36 9.74 0.28 5.14
CA ASP A 36 10.28 1.36 4.32
C ASP A 36 9.25 1.95 3.35
N ARG A 37 8.46 1.10 2.67
CA ARG A 37 7.36 1.52 1.79
C ARG A 37 6.31 2.34 2.54
N ARG A 38 5.90 1.90 3.75
CA ARG A 38 4.94 2.63 4.58
C ARG A 38 5.49 3.97 5.04
N SER A 39 6.76 4.03 5.42
CA SER A 39 7.42 5.28 5.79
C SER A 39 7.38 6.29 4.64
N ARG A 40 7.78 5.87 3.42
CA ARG A 40 7.69 6.71 2.22
C ARG A 40 6.27 7.18 1.92
N LEU A 41 5.29 6.28 2.02
CA LEU A 41 3.89 6.62 1.81
C LEU A 41 3.43 7.71 2.79
N ILE A 42 3.77 7.59 4.07
CA ILE A 42 3.43 8.59 5.08
C ILE A 42 4.07 9.94 4.75
N THR A 43 5.33 9.95 4.33
CA THR A 43 6.01 11.19 3.93
C THR A 43 5.27 11.89 2.78
N VAL A 44 5.00 11.15 1.69
CA VAL A 44 4.28 11.70 0.52
C VAL A 44 2.88 12.19 0.91
N LEU A 45 2.14 11.43 1.72
CA LEU A 45 0.82 11.83 2.17
C LEU A 45 0.84 13.06 3.09
N ARG A 46 1.92 13.25 3.86
CA ARG A 46 2.10 14.42 4.74
C ARG A 46 2.53 15.66 3.97
N GLU A 47 3.33 15.52 2.93
CA GLU A 47 3.63 16.62 1.99
C GLU A 47 2.33 17.17 1.39
N GLY A 48 1.35 16.28 1.17
CA GLY A 48 0.05 16.64 0.64
C GLY A 48 0.15 17.12 -0.80
N LEU A 49 -0.91 17.76 -1.29
CA LEU A 49 -0.99 18.23 -2.67
C LEU A 49 -0.52 19.68 -2.84
N GLY A 50 0.03 20.29 -1.78
CA GLY A 50 0.42 21.70 -1.77
C GLY A 50 -0.76 22.68 -1.91
N ALA A 51 -1.99 22.21 -1.68
CA ALA A 51 -3.22 22.96 -1.84
C ALA A 51 -4.03 22.98 -0.54
N SER A 52 -4.72 24.08 -0.29
CA SER A 52 -5.70 24.22 0.79
C SER A 52 -6.97 23.39 0.52
N PRO A 53 -7.78 23.11 1.55
CA PRO A 53 -9.04 22.39 1.36
C PRO A 53 -10.03 23.03 0.38
N ASP A 54 -10.03 24.37 0.26
CA ASP A 54 -10.87 25.09 -0.71
C ASP A 54 -10.34 24.90 -2.14
N GLU A 55 -9.03 25.06 -2.35
CA GLU A 55 -8.41 24.82 -3.67
C GLU A 55 -8.62 23.37 -4.13
N LEU A 56 -8.53 22.40 -3.21
CA LEU A 56 -8.82 21.00 -3.52
C LEU A 56 -10.28 20.76 -3.94
N ARG A 57 -11.24 21.50 -3.37
CA ARG A 57 -12.64 21.43 -3.79
C ARG A 57 -12.82 22.03 -5.18
N ASP A 58 -12.18 23.16 -5.44
CA ASP A 58 -12.29 23.88 -6.71
C ASP A 58 -11.55 23.16 -7.86
N MET A 59 -10.57 22.32 -7.56
CA MET A 59 -9.89 21.46 -8.54
C MET A 59 -10.81 20.37 -9.13
N PHE A 60 -11.91 20.03 -8.46
CA PHE A 60 -12.86 19.03 -8.95
C PHE A 60 -13.92 19.67 -9.84
N ASP A 61 -13.88 19.37 -11.14
CA ASP A 61 -14.96 19.75 -12.05
C ASP A 61 -16.22 18.92 -11.78
N THR A 62 -17.28 19.57 -11.31
CA THR A 62 -18.58 18.92 -11.07
C THR A 62 -19.23 18.34 -12.33
N ALA A 63 -18.83 18.80 -13.52
CA ALA A 63 -19.26 18.23 -14.79
C ALA A 63 -18.42 17.02 -15.21
N SER A 64 -17.37 16.65 -14.44
CA SER A 64 -16.58 15.46 -14.70
C SER A 64 -17.44 14.20 -14.62
N ASP A 65 -17.42 13.39 -15.67
CA ASP A 65 -18.03 12.05 -15.69
C ASP A 65 -16.92 10.99 -15.86
N PRO A 66 -16.32 10.51 -14.76
CA PRO A 66 -15.36 9.40 -14.80
C PRO A 66 -15.98 8.08 -15.30
N GLY A 67 -17.31 7.98 -15.37
CA GLY A 67 -18.02 6.85 -15.97
C GLY A 67 -17.89 6.83 -17.48
N ALA A 68 -17.95 7.99 -18.14
CA ALA A 68 -17.72 8.13 -19.58
C ALA A 68 -16.32 7.66 -20.01
N LEU A 69 -15.31 7.77 -19.13
CA LEU A 69 -13.95 7.28 -19.38
C LEU A 69 -13.82 5.75 -19.25
N ARG A 70 -14.80 5.07 -18.65
CA ARG A 70 -14.78 3.63 -18.36
C ARG A 70 -15.80 2.84 -19.18
N VAL A 71 -16.28 3.38 -20.29
CA VAL A 71 -17.32 2.77 -21.16
C VAL A 71 -16.93 1.38 -21.69
N ALA A 72 -15.63 1.12 -21.85
CA ALA A 72 -15.12 -0.19 -22.30
C ALA A 72 -14.86 -1.17 -21.14
N GLU A 73 -15.03 -0.76 -19.88
CA GLU A 73 -14.78 -1.61 -18.72
C GLU A 73 -16.06 -2.31 -18.26
N ALA A 74 -15.98 -3.61 -17.99
CA ALA A 74 -17.09 -4.32 -17.37
C ALA A 74 -17.31 -3.77 -15.94
N PRO A 75 -18.55 -3.37 -15.57
CA PRO A 75 -18.82 -2.81 -14.26
C PRO A 75 -18.48 -3.83 -13.17
N ARG A 76 -17.61 -3.46 -12.24
CA ARG A 76 -17.27 -4.27 -11.06
C ARG A 76 -18.07 -3.76 -9.85
N PRO A 77 -18.72 -4.64 -9.09
CA PRO A 77 -19.34 -4.24 -7.83
C PRO A 77 -18.26 -3.66 -6.91
N TYR A 78 -18.56 -2.52 -6.27
CA TYR A 78 -17.70 -2.01 -5.21
C TYR A 78 -17.80 -2.96 -4.01
N ARG A 79 -16.65 -3.53 -3.61
CA ARG A 79 -16.51 -4.51 -2.51
C ARG A 79 -17.24 -5.84 -2.76
N THR A 80 -16.67 -6.68 -3.62
CA THR A 80 -16.83 -8.13 -3.50
C THR A 80 -15.79 -8.63 -2.51
N GLU A 81 -16.23 -9.29 -1.44
CA GLU A 81 -15.37 -10.16 -0.63
C GLU A 81 -14.59 -11.07 -1.60
N GLN A 82 -13.29 -10.84 -1.75
CA GLN A 82 -12.43 -11.77 -2.49
C GLN A 82 -12.16 -12.98 -1.59
N PRO A 83 -12.15 -14.20 -2.15
CA PRO A 83 -11.81 -15.42 -1.41
C PRO A 83 -10.38 -15.38 -0.86
#